data_AF-A0A379FTI3-F1
#
_entry.id   AF-A0A379FTI3-F1
#
_cell.length_a   1.000
_cell.length_b   1.000
_cell.length_c   1.000
_cell.angle_alpha   90.00
_cell.angle_beta   90.00
_cell.angle_gamma   90.00
#
_symmetry.space_group_name_H-M   'P 1'
#
loop_
_entity.id
_entity.type
_entity.pdbx_description
1 polymer ?
#
loop_
_entity_poly.entity_id
_entity_poly.type
_entity_poly.pdbx_seq_one_letter_code
_entity_poly.pdbx_strand_id
1 'polypeptide(L)'
;MQTGKTGAHKINIPERSFLRSTLKEKRKDWSQLIIKGIHHELTHSGDISAVLEIVGEQMSGDVKSKILSGIEPKNAKSTIRQKKSSKPLIDSGNLVAQ
;
A
#
# COMPACT_ATOMS: atom_id res chain seq x y z
N MET A 1 -40.73 15.20 5.52
CA MET A 1 -39.94 13.99 5.87
C MET A 1 -38.99 14.37 6.99
N GLN A 2 -39.11 13.76 8.18
CA GLN A 2 -38.20 14.04 9.30
C GLN A 2 -36.88 13.29 9.04
N THR A 3 -35.78 14.02 8.93
CA THR A 3 -34.44 13.43 8.91
C THR A 3 -34.15 12.85 10.29
N GLY A 4 -33.86 11.55 10.36
CA GLY A 4 -33.57 10.86 11.62
C GLY A 4 -32.36 11.45 12.32
N LYS A 5 -32.51 11.81 13.61
CA LYS A 5 -31.39 12.18 14.47
C LYS A 5 -30.59 10.92 14.80
N THR A 6 -29.38 10.79 14.28
CA THR A 6 -28.44 9.72 14.64
C THR A 6 -27.56 10.15 15.80
N GLY A 7 -27.40 9.29 16.82
CA GLY A 7 -26.57 9.57 18.00
C GLY A 7 -25.06 9.62 17.68
N ALA A 8 -24.24 9.92 18.70
CA ALA A 8 -22.79 9.92 18.53
C ALA A 8 -22.27 8.52 18.15
N HIS A 9 -21.55 8.42 17.03
CA HIS A 9 -20.97 7.16 16.54
C HIS A 9 -19.46 7.13 16.76
N LYS A 10 -18.95 6.06 17.37
CA LYS A 10 -17.52 5.81 17.48
C LYS A 10 -16.98 5.31 16.14
N ILE A 11 -16.18 6.12 15.46
CA ILE A 11 -15.50 5.73 14.22
C ILE A 11 -14.17 5.05 14.60
N ASN A 12 -14.07 3.74 14.36
CA ASN A 12 -12.79 3.02 14.45
C ASN A 12 -12.19 2.97 13.04
N ILE A 13 -11.12 3.74 12.79
CA ILE A 13 -10.39 3.67 11.51
C ILE A 13 -9.32 2.59 11.67
N PRO A 14 -9.45 1.43 10.99
CA PRO A 14 -8.45 0.37 11.11
C PRO A 14 -7.12 0.82 10.52
N GLU A 15 -6.04 0.28 11.10
CA GLU A 15 -4.69 0.48 10.58
C GLU A 15 -4.59 0.03 9.11
N ARG A 16 -3.75 0.73 8.34
CA ARG A 16 -3.42 0.33 6.96
C ARG A 16 -2.43 -0.84 7.00
N SER A 17 -2.95 -2.03 7.32
CA SER A 17 -2.14 -3.23 7.57
C SER A 17 -1.21 -3.60 6.40
N PHE A 18 -1.61 -3.32 5.16
CA PHE A 18 -0.79 -3.55 3.96
C PHE A 18 0.47 -2.67 3.92
N LEU A 19 0.37 -1.35 4.21
CA LEU A 19 1.56 -0.48 4.24
C LEU A 19 2.54 -0.91 5.32
N ARG A 20 2.04 -1.20 6.52
CA ARG A 20 2.88 -1.61 7.66
C ARG A 20 3.57 -2.94 7.43
N SER A 21 2.85 -3.93 6.89
CA SER A 21 3.42 -5.24 6.59
C SER A 21 4.45 -5.17 5.46
N THR A 22 4.15 -4.47 4.37
CA THR A 22 5.13 -4.26 3.29
C THR A 22 6.38 -3.55 3.81
N LEU A 23 6.25 -2.47 4.58
CA LEU A 23 7.39 -1.79 5.19
C LEU A 23 8.22 -2.76 6.05
N LYS A 24 7.57 -3.55 6.91
CA LYS A 24 8.26 -4.50 7.80
C LYS A 24 9.04 -5.55 7.00
N GLU A 25 8.46 -6.05 5.91
CA GLU A 25 9.02 -7.09 5.05
C GLU A 25 10.13 -6.55 4.14
N LYS A 26 9.95 -5.37 3.55
CA LYS A 26 10.79 -4.82 2.47
C LYS A 26 11.80 -3.77 2.91
N ARG A 27 11.72 -3.25 4.14
CA ARG A 27 12.62 -2.19 4.65
C ARG A 27 14.09 -2.44 4.34
N LYS A 28 14.57 -3.67 4.52
CA LYS A 28 15.98 -4.01 4.34
C LYS A 28 16.38 -3.95 2.87
N ASP A 29 15.53 -4.48 2.00
CA ASP A 29 15.74 -4.48 0.55
C ASP A 29 15.78 -3.05 0.02
N TRP A 30 14.82 -2.21 0.42
CA TRP A 30 14.79 -0.79 0.04
C TRP A 30 16.00 -0.02 0.54
N SER A 31 16.40 -0.21 1.81
CA SER A 31 17.62 0.42 2.34
C SER A 31 18.87 0.01 1.56
N GLN A 32 18.98 -1.26 1.19
CA GLN A 32 20.12 -1.73 0.38
C GLN A 32 20.09 -1.15 -1.03
N LEU A 33 18.91 -1.00 -1.63
CA LEU A 33 18.75 -0.43 -2.97
C LEU A 33 19.14 1.06 -2.98
N ILE A 34 18.71 1.82 -1.97
CA ILE A 34 19.10 3.22 -1.76
C ILE A 34 20.62 3.35 -1.61
N ILE A 35 21.22 2.57 -0.70
CA ILE A 35 22.68 2.65 -0.44
C ILE A 35 23.47 2.35 -1.71
N LYS A 36 23.08 1.29 -2.44
CA LYS A 36 23.75 0.90 -3.69
C LYS A 36 23.61 1.97 -4.77
N GLY A 37 22.41 2.51 -4.95
CA GLY A 37 22.15 3.55 -5.95
C GLY A 37 22.89 4.84 -5.64
N ILE A 38 22.87 5.31 -4.39
CA ILE A 38 23.62 6.51 -3.98
C ILE A 38 25.12 6.31 -4.18
N HIS A 39 25.68 5.17 -3.76
CA HIS A 39 27.10 4.89 -3.98
C HIS A 39 27.47 4.90 -5.47
N HIS A 40 26.62 4.34 -6.33
CA HIS A 40 26.82 4.34 -7.78
C HIS A 40 26.84 5.76 -8.37
N GLU A 41 25.88 6.60 -8.00
CA GLU A 41 25.81 7.98 -8.51
C GLU A 41 26.94 8.85 -7.97
N LEU A 42 27.35 8.65 -6.71
CA LEU A 42 28.51 9.35 -6.15
C LEU A 42 29.82 9.02 -6.89
N THR A 43 30.01 7.78 -7.35
CA THR A 43 31.21 7.40 -8.12
C THR A 43 31.19 7.94 -9.55
N HIS A 44 30.01 8.18 -10.12
CA HIS A 44 29.83 8.62 -11.50
C HIS A 44 29.44 10.10 -11.62
N SER A 45 29.37 10.84 -10.50
CA SER A 45 28.89 12.23 -10.44
C SER A 45 27.50 12.44 -11.05
N GLY A 46 26.59 11.48 -10.87
CA GLY A 46 25.24 11.54 -11.40
C GLY A 46 24.19 12.01 -10.39
N ASP A 47 22.91 11.82 -10.72
CA ASP A 47 21.79 12.40 -9.98
C ASP A 47 21.21 11.43 -8.94
N ILE A 48 21.42 11.77 -7.67
CA ILE A 48 20.85 11.03 -6.53
C ILE A 48 19.32 11.07 -6.54
N SER A 49 18.71 12.10 -7.10
CA SER A 49 17.25 12.24 -7.19
C SER A 49 16.65 11.11 -8.04
N ALA A 50 17.31 10.77 -9.16
CA ALA A 50 16.90 9.65 -10.01
C ALA A 50 16.93 8.30 -9.27
N VAL A 51 17.87 8.09 -8.35
CA VAL A 51 17.90 6.89 -7.49
C VAL A 51 16.67 6.84 -6.59
N LEU A 52 16.29 7.96 -5.98
CA LEU A 52 15.13 8.02 -5.09
C LEU A 52 13.82 7.84 -5.86
N GLU A 53 13.73 8.31 -7.10
CA GLU A 53 12.58 8.05 -7.98
C GLU A 53 12.41 6.55 -8.26
N ILE A 54 13.49 5.87 -8.66
CA ILE A 54 13.47 4.42 -8.92
C ILE A 54 13.08 3.64 -7.67
N VAL A 55 13.66 4.00 -6.51
CA VAL A 55 13.31 3.37 -5.23
C VAL A 55 11.84 3.61 -4.89
N GLY A 56 11.35 4.83 -5.08
CA GLY A 56 9.94 5.18 -4.83
C GLY A 56 8.98 4.37 -5.69
N GLU A 57 9.30 4.19 -6.96
CA GLU A 57 8.53 3.35 -7.87
C GLU A 57 8.53 1.88 -7.43
N GLN A 58 9.69 1.34 -7.04
CA GLN A 58 9.79 -0.01 -6.49
C GLN A 58 8.95 -0.18 -5.22
N MET A 59 9.01 0.78 -4.29
CA MET A 59 8.21 0.78 -3.06
C MET A 59 6.71 0.77 -3.37
N SER A 60 6.28 1.58 -4.34
CA SER A 60 4.90 1.62 -4.82
C SER A 60 4.46 0.27 -5.39
N GLY A 61 5.30 -0.34 -6.24
CA GLY A 61 5.07 -1.66 -6.81
C GLY A 61 4.95 -2.77 -5.76
N ASP A 62 5.83 -2.76 -4.74
CA ASP A 62 5.79 -3.71 -3.63
C ASP A 62 4.50 -3.57 -2.79
N VAL A 63 4.04 -2.33 -2.55
CA VAL A 63 2.78 -2.06 -1.85
C VAL A 63 1.58 -2.57 -2.66
N LYS A 64 1.52 -2.25 -3.96
CA LYS A 64 0.47 -2.74 -4.87
C LYS A 64 0.44 -4.27 -4.92
N SER A 65 1.61 -4.90 -4.99
CA SER A 65 1.76 -6.35 -4.97
C SER A 65 1.23 -6.96 -3.67
N LYS A 66 1.49 -6.31 -2.52
CA LYS A 66 0.94 -6.76 -1.23
C LYS A 66 -0.59 -6.71 -1.21
N ILE A 67 -1.18 -5.63 -1.72
CA ILE A 67 -2.64 -5.51 -1.83
C ILE A 67 -3.22 -6.64 -2.69
N LEU A 68 -2.59 -6.93 -3.84
CA LEU A 68 -3.00 -8.01 -4.74
C LEU A 68 -2.84 -9.41 -4.13
N SER A 69 -1.82 -9.62 -3.28
CA SER A 69 -1.60 -10.88 -2.58
C SER A 69 -2.73 -11.21 -1.59
N GLY A 70 -3.46 -10.20 -1.13
CA GLY A 70 -4.54 -10.33 -0.15
C GLY A 70 -4.11 -9.83 1.22
N ILE A 71 -5.07 -9.21 1.92
CA ILE A 71 -4.87 -8.60 3.24
C ILE A 71 -5.84 -9.28 4.19
N GLU A 72 -5.36 -9.66 5.37
CA GLU A 72 -6.21 -10.17 6.44
C GLU A 72 -6.74 -9.01 7.32
N PRO A 73 -7.96 -9.14 7.89
CA PRO A 73 -8.92 -10.22 7.66
C PRO A 73 -9.61 -10.12 6.29
N LYS A 74 -10.07 -11.26 5.76
CA LYS A 74 -10.92 -11.31 4.55
C LYS A 74 -12.14 -10.40 4.65
N ASN A 75 -12.68 -9.98 3.49
CA ASN A 75 -13.94 -9.23 3.43
C ASN A 75 -15.08 -9.95 4.16
N ALA A 76 -16.01 -9.19 4.76
CA ALA A 76 -17.22 -9.74 5.35
C ALA A 76 -18.07 -10.48 4.30
N LYS A 77 -18.85 -11.50 4.71
CA LYS A 77 -19.66 -12.32 3.79
C LYS A 77 -20.61 -11.49 2.90
N SER A 78 -21.20 -10.42 3.46
CA SER A 78 -22.04 -9.48 2.71
C SER A 78 -21.27 -8.77 1.60
N THR A 79 -20.06 -8.28 1.91
CA THR A 79 -19.15 -7.64 0.96
C THR A 79 -18.63 -8.61 -0.09
N ILE A 80 -18.30 -9.85 0.28
CA ILE A 80 -17.90 -10.90 -0.69
C ILE A 80 -19.02 -11.16 -1.69
N ARG A 81 -20.28 -11.25 -1.22
CA ARG A 81 -21.43 -11.46 -2.11
C ARG A 81 -21.59 -10.32 -3.12
N GLN A 82 -21.33 -9.09 -2.71
CA GLN A 82 -21.44 -7.91 -3.58
C GLN A 82 -20.26 -7.83 -4.57
N LYS A 83 -19.03 -7.93 -4.06
CA LYS A 83 -17.79 -7.75 -4.84
C LYS A 83 -17.35 -8.99 -5.62
N LYS A 84 -17.94 -10.16 -5.31
CA LYS A 84 -17.52 -11.49 -5.77
C LYS A 84 -16.04 -11.81 -5.49
N SER A 85 -15.44 -11.13 -4.52
CA SER A 85 -14.02 -11.27 -4.14
C SER A 85 -13.86 -11.26 -2.62
N SER A 86 -13.07 -12.21 -2.13
CA SER A 86 -12.66 -12.29 -0.71
C SER A 86 -11.51 -11.35 -0.36
N LYS A 87 -10.82 -10.79 -1.37
CA LYS A 87 -9.67 -9.91 -1.19
C LYS A 87 -10.12 -8.46 -0.95
N PRO A 88 -9.72 -7.84 0.18
CA PRO A 88 -9.99 -6.43 0.41
C PRO A 88 -9.34 -5.53 -0.65
N LEU A 89 -9.91 -4.34 -0.89
CA LEU A 89 -9.35 -3.26 -1.73
C LEU A 89 -9.21 -3.51 -3.26
N ILE A 90 -9.67 -4.65 -3.78
CA ILE A 90 -9.63 -4.98 -5.23
C ILE A 90 -11.03 -4.82 -5.88
N ASP A 91 -11.80 -3.79 -5.55
CA ASP A 91 -13.10 -3.56 -6.24
C ASP A 91 -12.91 -2.83 -7.57
N SER A 92 -12.67 -1.53 -7.47
CA SER A 92 -12.37 -0.61 -8.54
C SER A 92 -10.88 -0.58 -8.87
N GLY A 93 -10.05 -1.21 -8.03
CA GLY A 93 -8.59 -1.18 -8.18
C GLY A 93 -7.98 0.21 -7.98
N ASN A 94 -8.69 1.18 -7.38
CA ASN A 94 -8.21 2.56 -7.20
C ASN A 94 -6.84 2.68 -6.50
N LEU A 95 -6.47 1.68 -5.68
CA LEU A 95 -5.18 1.63 -4.98
C LEU A 95 -4.11 0.80 -5.71
N VAL A 96 -4.45 0.19 -6.84
CA VAL A 96 -3.58 -0.69 -7.64
C VAL A 96 -3.30 -0.09 -9.02
N ALA A 97 -4.30 0.56 -9.64
CA ALA A 97 -4.27 1.03 -11.01
C ALA A 97 -3.74 2.48 -11.21
N GLN A 98 -3.30 3.15 -10.14
CA GLN A 98 -2.70 4.49 -10.20
C GLN A 98 -1.21 4.45 -10.49
#